data_AF-A0A7S0BXA6-F1
#
_entry.id   AF-A0A7S0BXA6-F1
#
_cell.length_a   1.000
_cell.length_b   1.000
_cell.length_c   1.000
_cell.angle_alpha   90.00
_cell.angle_beta   90.00
_cell.angle_gamma   90.00
#
_symmetry.space_group_name_H-M   'P 1'
#
loop_
_entity.id
_entity.type
_entity.pdbx_description
1 polymer ?
#
loop_
_entity_poly.entity_id
_entity_poly.type
_entity_poly.pdbx_seq_one_letter_code
_entity_poly.pdbx_strand_id
1 'polypeptide(L)'
;YEIIKSASSLKDPITGEPSSLVFPDVGLSNTSGSSNGSDNTKKSLVVLLPQLGEFDSSEYCEFLIAAEKSLAENAIDLKVIGIGDTAAAQKFCDFTGLSSNVLLIDPDATLHKELNLYAGPTNLSIPDGVSDDVLKFFLRQLPGGVPDDEPNKLRPTALAWLRY
;
A
#
# COMPACT_ATOMS: atom_id res chain seq x y z
N TYR A 1 9.23 -19.33 1.50
CA TYR A 1 8.95 -19.86 0.15
C TYR A 1 7.63 -19.37 -0.46
N GLU A 2 6.50 -19.27 0.27
CA GLU A 2 5.23 -18.77 -0.32
C GLU A 2 5.20 -17.24 -0.51
N ILE A 3 5.65 -16.46 0.49
CA ILE A 3 5.65 -14.98 0.43
C ILE A 3 6.47 -14.44 -0.77
N ILE A 4 7.55 -15.13 -1.16
CA ILE A 4 8.45 -14.70 -2.23
C ILE A 4 7.81 -14.83 -3.62
N LYS A 5 6.91 -15.80 -3.84
CA LYS A 5 6.18 -15.93 -5.12
C LYS A 5 5.17 -14.80 -5.31
N SER A 6 4.50 -14.44 -4.22
CA SER A 6 3.47 -13.41 -4.18
C SER A 6 3.98 -11.99 -4.45
N ALA A 7 5.24 -11.73 -4.06
CA ALA A 7 5.89 -10.43 -4.28
C ALA A 7 6.01 -10.03 -5.77
N SER A 8 5.93 -11.00 -6.69
CA SER A 8 6.07 -10.76 -8.13
C SER A 8 4.95 -9.92 -8.76
N SER A 9 3.79 -9.81 -8.09
CA SER A 9 2.67 -8.97 -8.56
C SER A 9 2.71 -7.54 -8.02
N LEU A 10 3.61 -7.23 -7.09
CA LEU A 10 3.72 -5.91 -6.49
C LEU A 10 4.34 -4.93 -7.47
N LYS A 11 3.85 -3.70 -7.46
CA LYS A 11 4.33 -2.64 -8.34
C LYS A 11 4.89 -1.47 -7.55
N ASP A 12 5.78 -0.75 -8.21
CA ASP A 12 6.31 0.51 -7.72
C ASP A 12 5.20 1.57 -7.68
N PRO A 13 5.06 2.33 -6.58
CA PRO A 13 3.94 3.25 -6.39
C PRO A 13 4.01 4.48 -7.30
N ILE A 14 5.17 4.80 -7.88
CA ILE A 14 5.37 5.98 -8.73
C ILE A 14 5.22 5.60 -10.20
N THR A 15 5.92 4.54 -10.61
CA THR A 15 6.02 4.13 -12.01
C THR A 15 4.95 3.12 -12.41
N GLY A 16 4.42 2.35 -11.47
CA GLY A 16 3.50 1.25 -11.75
C GLY A 16 4.17 0.05 -12.43
N GLU A 17 5.50 0.06 -12.54
CA GLU A 17 6.26 -1.07 -13.07
C GLU A 17 6.40 -2.16 -12.00
N PRO A 18 6.62 -3.43 -12.39
CA PRO A 18 6.86 -4.51 -11.43
C PRO A 18 7.98 -4.15 -10.46
N SER A 19 7.72 -4.30 -9.17
CA SER A 19 8.73 -4.04 -8.15
C SER A 19 9.81 -5.12 -8.22
N SER A 20 11.07 -4.69 -8.23
CA SER A 20 12.22 -5.60 -8.13
C SER A 20 12.51 -6.02 -6.69
N LEU A 21 11.66 -5.65 -5.73
CA LEU A 21 11.87 -5.98 -4.33
C LEU A 21 11.78 -7.48 -4.09
N VAL A 22 12.95 -8.05 -3.81
CA VAL A 22 13.09 -9.36 -3.22
C VAL A 22 13.02 -9.14 -1.71
N PHE A 23 11.97 -9.66 -1.05
CA PHE A 23 11.99 -9.78 0.40
C PHE A 23 13.21 -10.65 0.74
N PRO A 24 14.18 -10.16 1.53
CA PRO A 24 15.32 -10.97 1.91
C PRO A 24 14.77 -12.26 2.54
N ASP A 25 15.24 -13.41 2.05
CA ASP A 25 14.81 -14.72 2.53
C ASP A 25 15.01 -14.69 4.05
N VAL A 26 13.90 -14.70 4.80
CA VAL A 26 13.95 -14.79 6.26
C VAL A 26 14.43 -16.20 6.54
N GLY A 27 15.74 -16.36 6.53
CA GLY A 27 16.44 -17.62 6.75
C GLY A 27 16.15 -18.10 8.16
N LEU A 28 15.02 -18.78 8.35
CA LEU A 28 14.86 -19.78 9.39
C LEU A 28 15.62 -21.03 8.96
N SER A 29 16.92 -20.90 8.68
CA SER A 29 17.81 -22.04 8.61
C SER A 29 18.06 -22.48 10.05
N ASN A 30 17.33 -23.50 10.48
CA ASN A 30 17.72 -24.33 11.62
C ASN A 30 19.08 -24.98 11.31
N THR A 31 20.17 -24.27 11.56
CA THR A 31 21.50 -24.86 11.62
C THR A 31 22.11 -24.50 12.96
N SER A 32 22.05 -25.47 13.87
CA SER A 32 22.84 -25.52 15.09
C SER A 32 24.32 -25.45 14.71
N GLY A 33 24.89 -24.25 14.74
CA GLY A 33 26.29 -24.00 14.43
C GLY A 33 26.72 -22.70 15.09
N SER A 34 27.56 -22.83 16.12
CA SER A 34 28.16 -21.71 16.85
C SER A 34 29.02 -20.84 15.93
N SER A 35 28.73 -19.54 15.86
CA SER A 35 29.69 -18.53 15.43
C SER A 35 29.50 -17.24 16.22
N ASN A 36 30.52 -16.91 17.02
CA ASN A 36 30.69 -15.60 17.65
C ASN A 36 30.89 -14.53 16.56
N GLY A 37 29.95 -13.60 16.47
CA GLY A 37 30.01 -12.40 15.65
C GLY A 37 28.68 -11.67 15.76
N SER A 38 28.68 -10.37 16.09
CA SER A 38 27.47 -9.58 16.17
C SER A 38 26.88 -9.38 14.76
N ASP A 39 26.15 -10.37 14.27
CA ASP A 39 25.36 -10.25 13.06
C ASP A 39 24.21 -9.29 13.34
N ASN A 40 24.43 -8.01 13.02
CA ASN A 40 23.39 -7.00 13.03
C ASN A 40 22.47 -7.26 11.82
N THR A 41 21.72 -8.36 11.85
CA THR A 41 20.73 -8.69 10.82
C THR A 41 19.64 -7.63 10.86
N LYS A 42 19.63 -6.75 9.85
CA LYS A 42 18.58 -5.75 9.65
C LYS A 42 17.23 -6.48 9.58
N LYS A 43 16.31 -6.16 10.49
CA LYS A 43 14.98 -6.77 10.52
C LYS A 43 14.08 -6.05 9.51
N SER A 44 13.05 -6.72 9.01
CA SER A 44 12.04 -6.09 8.15
C SER A 44 10.68 -6.16 8.81
N LEU A 45 9.97 -5.02 8.83
CA LEU A 45 8.56 -4.93 9.17
C LEU A 45 7.79 -4.74 7.87
N VAL A 46 6.98 -5.74 7.51
CA VAL A 46 6.10 -5.68 6.34
C VAL A 46 4.67 -5.50 6.86
N VAL A 47 4.04 -4.40 6.46
CA VAL A 47 2.66 -4.07 6.79
C VAL A 47 1.81 -4.24 5.54
N LEU A 48 0.84 -5.13 5.61
CA LEU A 48 -0.20 -5.25 4.59
C LEU A 48 -1.37 -4.38 5.01
N LEU A 49 -1.60 -3.32 4.25
CA LEU A 49 -2.80 -2.51 4.35
C LEU A 49 -3.82 -3.04 3.34
N PRO A 50 -5.13 -2.90 3.65
CA PRO A 50 -6.19 -3.05 2.66
C PRO A 50 -6.07 -1.90 1.62
N GLN A 51 -7.16 -1.27 1.19
CA GLN A 51 -7.03 -0.22 0.20
C GLN A 51 -6.36 1.03 0.78
N LEU A 52 -5.51 1.66 -0.04
CA LEU A 52 -4.86 2.93 0.30
C LEU A 52 -5.86 4.08 0.47
N GLY A 53 -7.11 3.88 0.07
CA GLY A 53 -8.21 4.80 0.36
C GLY A 53 -8.86 4.60 1.74
N GLU A 54 -8.51 3.59 2.55
CA GLU A 54 -9.21 3.42 3.83
C GLU A 54 -8.86 4.52 4.82
N PHE A 55 -9.85 4.88 5.64
CA PHE A 55 -9.58 5.59 6.88
C PHE A 55 -8.62 4.80 7.78
N ASP A 56 -8.89 3.52 8.02
CA ASP A 56 -8.06 2.66 8.88
C ASP A 56 -6.61 2.58 8.36
N SER A 57 -6.42 2.34 7.06
CA SER A 57 -5.13 2.39 6.37
C SER A 57 -4.37 3.68 6.64
N SER A 58 -5.04 4.83 6.59
CA SER A 58 -4.41 6.13 6.87
C SER A 58 -4.03 6.29 8.35
N GLU A 59 -4.89 5.89 9.28
CA GLU A 59 -4.61 5.96 10.72
C GLU A 59 -3.43 5.06 11.11
N TYR A 60 -3.39 3.82 10.59
CA TYR A 60 -2.23 2.94 10.78
C TYR A 60 -0.96 3.56 10.20
N CYS A 61 -1.06 4.24 9.06
CA CYS A 61 0.09 4.89 8.44
C CYS A 61 0.63 6.05 9.28
N GLU A 62 -0.24 6.86 9.86
CA GLU A 62 0.15 7.93 10.80
C GLU A 62 0.93 7.37 11.99
N PHE A 63 0.51 6.22 12.54
CA PHE A 63 1.27 5.56 13.60
C PHE A 63 2.64 5.03 13.14
N LEU A 64 2.74 4.50 11.92
CA LEU A 64 4.01 4.05 11.36
C LEU A 64 4.98 5.21 11.15
N ILE A 65 4.50 6.35 10.69
CA ILE A 65 5.28 7.58 10.52
C ILE A 65 5.75 8.09 11.88
N ALA A 66 4.86 8.12 12.88
CA ALA A 66 5.24 8.48 14.25
C ALA A 66 6.32 7.56 14.84
N ALA A 67 6.37 6.30 14.40
CA ALA A 67 7.36 5.31 14.83
C ALA A 67 8.64 5.29 13.97
N GLU A 68 8.72 6.02 12.86
CA GLU A 68 9.80 5.91 11.86
C GLU A 68 11.20 6.03 12.48
N LYS A 69 11.40 7.02 13.36
CA LYS A 69 12.66 7.22 14.08
C LYS A 69 13.04 6.00 14.93
N SER A 70 12.06 5.42 15.64
CA SER A 70 12.29 4.24 16.47
C SER A 70 12.62 3.01 15.62
N LEU A 71 11.95 2.84 14.48
CA LEU A 71 12.26 1.77 13.52
C LEU A 71 13.70 1.92 13.01
N ALA A 72 14.12 3.13 12.63
CA ALA A 72 15.48 3.41 12.17
C ALA A 72 16.54 3.15 13.25
N GLU A 73 16.32 3.61 14.48
CA GLU A 73 17.22 3.39 15.62
C GLU A 73 17.40 1.89 15.96
N ASN A 74 16.40 1.07 15.66
CA ASN A 74 16.40 -0.38 15.88
C ASN A 74 16.77 -1.20 14.64
N ALA A 75 17.26 -0.55 13.58
CA ALA A 75 17.61 -1.20 12.30
C ALA A 75 16.47 -2.05 11.72
N ILE A 76 15.24 -1.54 11.79
CA ILE A 76 14.04 -2.15 11.20
C ILE A 76 13.71 -1.43 9.89
N ASP A 77 13.72 -2.18 8.79
CA ASP A 77 13.28 -1.70 7.48
C ASP A 77 11.76 -1.79 7.36
N LEU A 78 11.08 -0.66 7.17
CA LEU A 78 9.64 -0.64 6.94
C LEU A 78 9.32 -0.87 5.46
N LYS A 79 8.35 -1.75 5.21
CA LYS A 79 7.67 -1.90 3.93
C LYS A 79 6.17 -1.91 4.15
N VAL A 80 5.46 -1.06 3.43
CA VAL A 80 4.00 -0.98 3.43
C VAL A 80 3.51 -1.45 2.08
N ILE A 81 2.54 -2.34 2.06
CA ILE A 81 1.93 -2.87 0.83
C ILE A 81 0.44 -2.58 0.93
N GLY A 82 -0.11 -1.81 0.00
CA GLY A 82 -1.53 -1.52 -0.03
C GLY A 82 -2.18 -1.88 -1.36
N ILE A 83 -3.48 -2.11 -1.34
CA ILE A 83 -4.26 -2.33 -2.55
C ILE A 83 -4.55 -0.97 -3.19
N GLY A 84 -4.16 -0.80 -4.45
CA GLY A 84 -4.33 0.46 -5.17
C GLY A 84 -3.51 0.56 -6.45
N ASP A 85 -3.66 1.68 -7.15
CA ASP A 85 -2.84 2.03 -8.30
C ASP A 85 -1.88 3.19 -7.97
N THR A 86 -1.10 3.65 -8.95
CA THR A 86 -0.14 4.76 -8.76
C THR A 86 -0.83 6.07 -8.37
N ALA A 87 -2.05 6.31 -8.85
CA ALA A 87 -2.81 7.52 -8.51
C ALA A 87 -3.29 7.48 -7.05
N ALA A 88 -3.76 6.33 -6.59
CA ALA A 88 -4.11 6.11 -5.19
C ALA A 88 -2.87 6.22 -4.28
N ALA A 89 -1.75 5.61 -4.68
CA ALA A 89 -0.50 5.68 -3.94
C ALA A 89 0.01 7.11 -3.77
N GLN A 90 0.02 7.90 -4.84
CA GLN A 90 0.43 9.29 -4.78
C GLN A 90 -0.42 10.08 -3.77
N LYS A 91 -1.75 9.97 -3.87
CA LYS A 91 -2.67 10.67 -2.95
C LYS A 91 -2.51 10.20 -1.50
N PHE A 92 -2.32 8.90 -1.29
CA PHE A 92 -2.11 8.33 0.03
C PHE A 92 -0.82 8.84 0.67
N CYS A 93 0.29 8.85 -0.08
CA CYS A 93 1.55 9.43 0.35
C CYS A 93 1.41 10.92 0.66
N ASP A 94 0.74 11.69 -0.20
CA ASP A 94 0.53 13.13 -0.01
C ASP A 94 -0.32 13.43 1.23
N PHE A 95 -1.32 12.58 1.51
CA PHE A 95 -2.20 12.73 2.67
C PHE A 95 -1.53 12.32 3.98
N THR A 96 -0.93 11.13 4.01
CA THR A 96 -0.37 10.54 5.24
C THR A 96 1.02 11.10 5.57
N GLY A 97 1.77 11.53 4.55
CA GLY A 97 3.20 11.83 4.66
C GLY A 97 4.10 10.60 4.55
N LEU A 98 3.56 9.41 4.24
CA LEU A 98 4.35 8.20 4.06
C LEU A 98 5.29 8.34 2.85
N SER A 99 6.57 8.02 3.04
CA SER A 99 7.51 7.98 1.92
C SER A 99 7.12 6.92 0.88
N SER A 100 7.00 7.32 -0.38
CA SER A 100 6.76 6.38 -1.49
C SER A 100 7.85 5.30 -1.61
N ASN A 101 9.06 5.54 -1.10
CA ASN A 101 10.16 4.57 -1.10
C ASN A 101 9.91 3.34 -0.21
N VAL A 102 8.98 3.44 0.74
CA VAL A 102 8.60 2.33 1.61
C VAL A 102 7.27 1.71 1.22
N LEU A 103 6.55 2.30 0.25
CA LEU A 103 5.25 1.83 -0.22
C LEU A 103 5.40 0.93 -1.45
N LEU A 104 4.56 -0.10 -1.52
CA LEU A 104 4.30 -0.90 -2.70
C LEU A 104 2.80 -1.00 -2.92
N ILE A 105 2.40 -1.13 -4.18
CA ILE A 105 1.00 -1.34 -4.54
C ILE A 105 0.76 -2.76 -5.05
N ASP A 106 -0.38 -3.32 -4.65
CA ASP A 106 -0.93 -4.58 -5.15
C ASP A 106 -2.29 -4.30 -5.84
N PRO A 107 -2.30 -3.84 -7.10
CA PRO A 107 -3.52 -3.35 -7.73
C PRO A 107 -4.63 -4.41 -7.85
N ASP A 108 -4.23 -5.68 -7.92
CA ASP A 108 -5.14 -6.81 -8.11
C ASP A 108 -5.43 -7.55 -6.80
N ALA A 109 -4.94 -7.04 -5.66
CA ALA A 109 -5.03 -7.66 -4.35
C ALA A 109 -4.56 -9.14 -4.36
N THR A 110 -3.57 -9.46 -5.20
CA THR A 110 -3.07 -10.83 -5.39
C THR A 110 -2.45 -11.36 -4.12
N LEU A 111 -1.64 -10.54 -3.43
CA LEU A 111 -0.99 -10.92 -2.19
C LEU A 111 -2.01 -11.14 -1.06
N HIS A 112 -3.04 -10.29 -0.99
CA HIS A 112 -4.12 -10.48 -0.04
C HIS A 112 -4.87 -11.78 -0.28
N LYS A 113 -5.21 -12.11 -1.54
CA LYS A 113 -5.89 -13.37 -1.90
C LYS A 113 -5.05 -14.59 -1.57
N GLU A 114 -3.75 -14.56 -1.90
CA GLU A 114 -2.85 -15.68 -1.63
C GLU A 114 -2.62 -15.91 -0.14
N LEU A 115 -2.61 -14.85 0.66
CA LEU A 115 -2.55 -14.93 2.12
C LEU A 115 -3.92 -15.19 2.78
N ASN A 116 -4.98 -15.37 1.99
CA ASN A 116 -6.37 -15.52 2.45
C ASN A 116 -6.83 -14.38 3.38
N LEU A 117 -6.41 -13.16 3.05
CA LEU A 117 -6.83 -11.90 3.67
C LEU A 117 -7.98 -11.26 2.86
N TYR A 118 -8.66 -10.27 3.45
CA TYR A 118 -9.65 -9.48 2.73
C TYR A 118 -9.01 -8.72 1.56
N ALA A 119 -9.62 -8.77 0.38
CA ALA A 119 -9.03 -8.29 -0.88
C ALA A 119 -9.88 -7.20 -1.57
N GLY A 120 -10.78 -6.54 -0.82
CA GLY A 120 -11.79 -5.64 -1.37
C GLY A 120 -12.90 -6.39 -2.14
N PRO A 121 -13.96 -5.69 -2.56
CA PRO A 121 -15.08 -6.21 -3.32
C PRO A 121 -14.84 -6.05 -4.81
N THR A 122 -15.22 -7.11 -5.51
CA THR A 122 -14.78 -7.38 -6.87
C THR A 122 -15.67 -6.76 -7.95
N ASN A 123 -16.75 -6.05 -7.62
CA ASN A 123 -17.76 -5.65 -8.62
C ASN A 123 -18.41 -4.28 -8.36
N LEU A 124 -17.67 -3.31 -7.82
CA LEU A 124 -18.24 -1.99 -7.61
C LEU A 124 -18.00 -1.07 -8.82
N SER A 125 -19.08 -0.45 -9.30
CA SER A 125 -19.11 0.56 -10.35
C SER A 125 -19.97 1.74 -9.93
N ILE A 126 -19.61 2.95 -10.33
CA ILE A 126 -20.47 4.13 -10.17
C ILE A 126 -21.65 3.99 -11.13
N PRO A 127 -22.91 3.98 -10.66
CA PRO A 127 -24.08 3.98 -11.54
C PRO A 127 -24.09 5.23 -12.44
N ASP A 128 -24.50 5.07 -13.71
CA ASP A 128 -24.53 6.18 -14.68
C ASP A 128 -25.41 7.36 -14.22
N GLY A 129 -26.42 7.09 -13.38
CA GLY A 129 -27.30 8.11 -12.83
C GLY A 129 -26.69 8.98 -11.73
N VAL A 130 -25.49 8.67 -11.23
CA VAL A 130 -24.79 9.54 -10.27
C VAL A 130 -24.21 10.73 -11.03
N SER A 131 -24.60 11.95 -10.65
CA SER A 131 -24.09 13.16 -11.27
C SER A 131 -22.67 13.50 -10.81
N ASP A 132 -21.96 14.24 -11.66
CA ASP A 132 -20.60 14.69 -11.35
C ASP A 132 -20.57 15.59 -10.10
N ASP A 133 -21.63 16.35 -9.81
CA ASP A 133 -21.74 17.16 -8.59
C ASP A 133 -21.80 16.31 -7.31
N VAL A 134 -22.47 15.16 -7.36
CA VAL A 134 -22.50 14.22 -6.24
C VAL A 134 -21.12 13.61 -6.03
N LEU A 135 -20.42 13.25 -7.11
CA LEU A 135 -19.04 12.76 -7.02
C LEU A 135 -18.09 13.82 -6.46
N LYS A 136 -18.22 15.08 -6.90
CA LYS A 136 -17.45 16.21 -6.36
C LYS A 136 -17.76 16.42 -4.88
N PHE A 137 -19.03 16.35 -4.48
CA PHE A 137 -19.41 16.46 -3.07
C PHE A 137 -18.78 15.35 -2.21
N PHE A 138 -18.86 14.10 -2.67
CA PHE A 138 -18.27 12.95 -2.00
C PHE A 138 -16.75 13.10 -1.87
N LEU A 139 -16.06 13.40 -2.98
CA LEU A 139 -14.60 13.55 -3.01
C LEU A 139 -14.09 14.73 -2.16
N ARG A 140 -14.88 15.79 -1.95
CA ARG A 140 -14.51 16.88 -1.03
C ARG A 140 -14.36 16.43 0.42
N GLN A 141 -15.03 15.35 0.82
CA GLN A 141 -14.94 14.81 2.18
C GLN A 141 -13.76 13.86 2.35
N LEU A 142 -13.12 13.47 1.26
CA LEU A 142 -12.07 12.46 1.26
C LEU A 142 -10.68 13.09 1.19
N PRO A 143 -9.67 12.43 1.79
CA PRO A 143 -8.27 12.67 1.51
C PRO A 143 -7.99 12.78 0.00
N GLY A 144 -7.43 13.89 -0.46
CA GLY A 144 -7.11 14.12 -1.88
C GLY A 144 -8.18 14.86 -2.71
N GLY A 145 -9.35 15.12 -2.14
CA GLY A 145 -10.30 16.10 -2.69
C GLY A 145 -10.81 15.79 -4.10
N VAL A 146 -11.40 16.82 -4.71
CA VAL A 146 -11.81 16.76 -6.12
C VAL A 146 -10.54 16.90 -6.98
N PRO A 147 -10.30 16.02 -7.96
CA PRO A 147 -9.15 16.17 -8.87
C PRO A 147 -9.27 17.49 -9.64
N ASP A 148 -8.13 18.03 -10.10
CA ASP A 148 -8.11 19.20 -10.98
C ASP A 148 -9.06 19.02 -12.18
N ASP A 149 -9.55 20.13 -12.75
CA ASP A 149 -10.54 20.18 -13.85
C ASP A 149 -10.02 19.62 -15.20
N GLU A 150 -9.13 18.63 -15.16
CA GLU A 150 -8.82 17.80 -16.30
C GLU A 150 -10.03 16.92 -16.69
N PRO A 151 -10.43 16.95 -17.97
CA PRO A 151 -11.53 16.13 -18.45
C PRO A 151 -11.21 14.65 -18.21
N ASN A 152 -12.19 13.92 -17.68
CA ASN A 152 -12.18 12.46 -17.44
C ASN A 152 -11.44 11.96 -16.19
N LYS A 153 -10.94 12.80 -15.26
CA LYS A 153 -10.34 12.33 -13.99
C LYS A 153 -11.32 12.10 -12.83
N LEU A 154 -12.48 12.76 -12.87
CA LEU A 154 -13.46 12.76 -11.76
C LEU A 154 -14.01 11.36 -11.45
N ARG A 155 -14.61 10.71 -12.45
CA ARG A 155 -15.23 9.39 -12.29
C ARG A 155 -14.21 8.29 -11.96
N PRO A 156 -13.03 8.20 -12.61
CA PRO A 156 -11.99 7.28 -12.19
C PRO A 156 -11.50 7.51 -10.76
N THR A 157 -11.35 8.77 -10.33
CA THR A 157 -10.98 9.10 -8.95
C THR A 157 -12.04 8.63 -7.96
N ALA A 158 -13.30 8.93 -8.22
CA ALA A 158 -14.40 8.47 -7.36
C ALA A 158 -14.54 6.93 -7.38
N LEU A 159 -14.30 6.30 -8.52
CA LEU A 159 -14.36 4.84 -8.65
C LEU A 159 -13.22 4.17 -7.90
N ALA A 160 -12.02 4.76 -7.93
CA ALA A 160 -10.88 4.28 -7.16
C ALA A 160 -11.17 4.32 -5.65
N TRP A 161 -11.83 5.38 -5.17
CA TRP A 161 -12.33 5.48 -3.79
C TRP A 161 -13.43 4.48 -3.47
N LEU A 162 -14.33 4.23 -4.42
CA LEU A 162 -15.49 3.37 -4.21
C LEU A 162 -15.14 1.89 -4.28
N ARG A 163 -14.16 1.46 -5.07
CA ARG A 163 -13.73 0.05 -5.17
C ARG A 163 -13.24 -0.57 -3.86
N TYR A 164 -13.30 0.19 -2.76
CA TYR A 164 -13.55 -0.30 -1.40
C TYR A 164 -14.41 -1.51 -1.30
#